data_AF-A0A239BW27-F1
#
_entry.id   AF-A0A239BW27-F1
#
_cell.length_a   1.000
_cell.length_b   1.000
_cell.length_c   1.000
_cell.angle_alpha   90.00
_cell.angle_beta   90.00
_cell.angle_gamma   90.00
#
_symmetry.space_group_name_H-M   'P 1'
#
loop_
_entity.id
_entity.type
_entity.pdbx_description
1 polymer ?
#
loop_
_entity_poly.entity_id
_entity_poly.type
_entity_poly.pdbx_seq_one_letter_code
_entity_poly.pdbx_strand_id
1 'polypeptide(L)'
;MSGAPHFEPPRIERFWIAEEPDQWRDEAAALGLCAAHIAACGADDAGAEAARLAELGLAAPRFDPRLPAFQQAALACGAVSAVCPWCGRPTAGTESYPAFINAFDQPVFHRFRCCGEFFLVAAKSPQAKVALWLPQAHALASFIEYRRYPHNHDYYGAAQFAEWLKLFARLLAENAGLAAAYRNAGATRRTALALGFVFNFGHHVSDELSALPFVPALTAGREPLSVLGPFDFFDAGQVFAAELGPAPLRVAAQGGQTPPELFRLALEENLFVTRLSHTAPLQEAVARRLLDAAAERLTPELARRVEESALSRPLVWVTLRGHNRAWRGEAQGLAQVLNALATEHPGLGAVFDGWERERPALEELLAALSPSVAAFDGLGTSLYEALAWARKADFFIAPYGNGTGITSIANIPGVIHCHEEWAKPEPFCVNRRERCALAHPVCGRTIHEPGRDSYSADYELDWREVLAAARAVLRGLKPRP
;
A
#
# COMPACT_ATOMS: atom_id res chain seq x y z
N MET A 1 -44.38 -7.34 13.78
CA MET A 1 -43.57 -6.26 13.20
C MET A 1 -42.66 -5.72 14.28
N SER A 2 -41.48 -6.31 14.46
CA SER A 2 -40.44 -5.75 15.32
C SER A 2 -39.85 -4.55 14.60
N GLY A 3 -39.91 -3.37 15.23
CA GLY A 3 -39.34 -2.15 14.67
C GLY A 3 -37.85 -2.36 14.41
N ALA A 4 -37.44 -2.20 13.16
CA ALA A 4 -36.02 -2.11 12.85
C ALA A 4 -35.44 -0.93 13.64
N PRO A 5 -34.33 -1.10 14.37
CA PRO A 5 -33.73 0.00 15.12
C PRO A 5 -33.39 1.12 14.14
N HIS A 6 -33.89 2.32 14.43
CA HIS A 6 -33.54 3.53 13.70
C HIS A 6 -32.05 3.79 13.95
N PHE A 7 -31.22 3.61 12.93
CA PHE A 7 -29.79 3.88 13.03
C PHE A 7 -29.61 5.40 12.83
N GLU A 8 -29.38 6.15 13.91
CA GLU A 8 -28.94 7.53 13.76
C GLU A 8 -27.53 7.55 13.15
N PRO A 9 -27.25 8.45 12.19
CA PRO A 9 -25.91 8.56 11.62
C PRO A 9 -24.92 8.90 12.74
N PRO A 10 -23.76 8.23 12.80
CA PRO A 10 -22.78 8.41 13.85
C PRO A 10 -22.26 9.85 13.81
N ARG A 11 -22.20 10.47 14.98
CA ARG A 11 -21.67 11.83 15.17
C ARG A 11 -20.34 11.75 15.91
N ILE A 12 -19.36 12.52 15.45
CA ILE A 12 -18.14 12.80 16.19
C ILE A 12 -18.32 14.21 16.77
N GLU A 13 -18.61 14.28 18.07
CA GLU A 13 -18.67 15.54 18.82
C GLU A 13 -17.31 15.85 19.47
N ARG A 14 -16.50 14.81 19.71
CA ARG A 14 -15.21 14.90 20.38
C ARG A 14 -14.16 14.20 19.55
N PHE A 15 -13.08 14.90 19.22
CA PHE A 15 -11.94 14.36 18.50
C PHE A 15 -10.67 14.61 19.30
N TRP A 16 -9.99 13.54 19.69
CA TRP A 16 -8.80 13.57 20.54
C TRP A 16 -7.59 13.04 19.79
N ILE A 17 -6.41 13.59 20.06
CA ILE A 17 -5.13 13.03 19.64
C ILE A 17 -4.56 12.23 20.80
N ALA A 18 -4.46 10.92 20.67
CA ALA A 18 -4.09 10.04 21.78
C ALA A 18 -2.71 10.34 22.40
N GLU A 19 -1.79 10.87 21.59
CA GLU A 19 -0.43 11.26 22.02
C GLU A 19 -0.40 12.54 22.86
N GLU A 20 -1.52 13.26 22.96
CA GLU A 20 -1.63 14.54 23.68
C GLU A 20 -2.67 14.45 24.80
N PRO A 21 -2.54 13.48 25.73
CA PRO A 21 -3.57 13.20 26.72
C PRO A 21 -3.91 14.41 27.57
N ASP A 22 -2.96 15.31 27.84
CA ASP A 22 -3.18 16.48 28.68
C ASP A 22 -4.23 17.46 28.12
N GLN A 23 -4.52 17.42 26.81
CA GLN A 23 -5.52 18.30 26.19
C GLN A 23 -6.95 17.79 26.36
N TRP A 24 -7.15 16.50 26.63
CA TRP A 24 -8.48 15.88 26.65
C TRP A 24 -8.71 14.95 27.84
N ARG A 25 -7.72 14.76 28.72
CA ARG A 25 -7.79 13.86 29.89
C ARG A 25 -8.99 14.15 30.78
N ASP A 26 -9.24 15.43 31.07
CA ASP A 26 -10.34 15.82 31.95
C ASP A 26 -11.70 15.57 31.28
N GLU A 27 -11.79 15.78 29.96
CA GLU A 27 -12.99 15.47 29.18
C GLU A 27 -13.25 13.95 29.13
N ALA A 28 -12.21 13.15 28.87
CA ALA A 28 -12.30 11.70 28.91
C ALA A 28 -12.68 11.19 30.31
N ALA A 29 -12.09 11.75 31.38
CA ALA A 29 -12.41 11.40 32.75
C ALA A 29 -13.88 11.72 33.10
N ALA A 30 -14.41 12.84 32.61
CA ALA A 30 -15.83 13.19 32.77
C ALA A 30 -16.78 12.16 32.11
N LEU A 31 -16.29 11.41 31.13
CA LEU A 31 -17.00 10.32 30.45
C LEU A 31 -16.71 8.93 31.07
N GLY A 32 -15.97 8.89 32.19
CA GLY A 32 -15.54 7.66 32.86
C GLY A 32 -14.45 6.88 32.11
N LEU A 33 -13.77 7.52 31.15
CA LEU A 33 -12.69 6.93 30.36
C LEU A 33 -11.34 7.25 30.99
N CYS A 34 -10.35 6.39 30.73
CA CYS A 34 -8.97 6.59 31.15
C CYS A 34 -8.08 6.86 29.94
N ALA A 35 -7.36 7.99 29.96
CA ALA A 35 -6.47 8.37 28.86
C ALA A 35 -5.37 7.32 28.61
N ALA A 36 -4.81 6.73 29.67
CA ALA A 36 -3.81 5.67 29.54
C ALA A 36 -4.39 4.39 28.92
N HIS A 37 -5.64 4.03 29.23
CA HIS A 37 -6.29 2.89 28.60
C HIS A 37 -6.57 3.14 27.11
N ILE A 38 -7.00 4.35 26.75
CA ILE A 38 -7.19 4.75 25.35
C ILE A 38 -5.86 4.65 24.58
N ALA A 39 -4.77 5.19 25.12
CA ALA A 39 -3.45 5.08 24.50
C ALA A 39 -3.00 3.62 24.36
N ALA A 40 -3.26 2.78 25.37
CA ALA A 40 -2.95 1.34 25.34
C ALA A 40 -3.72 0.57 24.26
N CYS A 41 -4.90 1.05 23.81
CA CYS A 41 -5.60 0.47 22.66
C CYS A 41 -4.81 0.64 21.36
N GLY A 42 -4.11 1.76 21.19
CA GLY A 42 -3.32 2.08 20.00
C GLY A 42 -1.94 1.40 19.98
N ALA A 43 -1.45 0.93 21.13
CA ALA A 43 -0.16 0.25 21.23
C ALA A 43 -0.14 -1.05 20.40
N ASP A 44 0.92 -1.21 19.61
CA ASP A 44 1.13 -2.38 18.75
C ASP A 44 2.55 -2.95 18.91
N ASP A 45 2.89 -3.29 20.14
CA ASP A 45 4.12 -3.99 20.46
C ASP A 45 3.86 -5.48 20.77
N ALA A 46 4.80 -6.33 20.36
CA ALA A 46 4.68 -7.78 20.51
C ALA A 46 4.55 -8.23 21.98
N GLY A 47 5.18 -7.51 22.91
CA GLY A 47 5.17 -7.86 24.34
C GLY A 47 3.79 -7.63 24.96
N ALA A 48 3.20 -6.47 24.74
CA ALA A 48 1.88 -6.13 25.23
C ALA A 48 0.79 -6.96 24.52
N GLU A 49 0.93 -7.24 23.23
CA GLU A 49 0.00 -8.13 22.53
C GLU A 49 0.07 -9.56 23.10
N ALA A 50 1.28 -10.10 23.32
CA ALA A 50 1.45 -11.41 23.95
C ALA A 50 0.84 -11.47 25.37
N ALA A 51 1.06 -10.43 26.18
CA ALA A 51 0.50 -10.33 27.53
C ALA A 51 -1.04 -10.31 27.50
N ARG A 52 -1.64 -9.49 26.62
CA ARG A 52 -3.10 -9.44 26.44
C ARG A 52 -3.67 -10.79 26.02
N LEU A 53 -3.04 -11.47 25.04
CA LEU A 53 -3.50 -12.78 24.59
C LEU A 53 -3.41 -13.83 25.70
N ALA A 54 -2.34 -13.82 26.50
CA ALA A 54 -2.18 -14.73 27.63
C ALA A 54 -3.28 -14.53 28.70
N GLU A 55 -3.59 -13.28 29.06
CA GLU A 55 -4.67 -12.96 30.00
C GLU A 55 -6.06 -13.38 29.47
N LEU A 56 -6.23 -13.33 28.14
CA LEU A 56 -7.46 -13.76 27.47
C LEU A 56 -7.53 -15.28 27.22
N GLY A 57 -6.47 -16.03 27.55
CA GLY A 57 -6.38 -17.46 27.24
C GLY A 57 -6.35 -17.77 25.75
N LEU A 58 -5.88 -16.81 24.93
CA LEU A 58 -5.78 -16.94 23.47
C LEU A 58 -4.37 -17.35 23.06
N ALA A 59 -4.27 -18.10 21.95
CA ALA A 59 -2.99 -18.48 21.38
C ALA A 59 -2.23 -17.25 20.87
N ALA A 60 -0.98 -17.10 21.31
CA ALA A 60 -0.06 -16.10 20.79
C ALA A 60 0.85 -16.73 19.72
N PRO A 61 1.00 -16.10 18.54
CA PRO A 61 1.99 -16.55 17.57
C PRO A 61 3.40 -16.21 18.08
N ARG A 62 4.42 -16.78 17.41
CA ARG A 62 5.76 -16.23 17.50
C ARG A 62 5.80 -14.94 16.68
N PHE A 63 5.78 -13.80 17.38
CA PHE A 63 5.79 -12.50 16.72
C PHE A 63 7.10 -12.25 15.94
N ASP A 64 6.96 -11.78 14.71
CA ASP A 64 8.03 -11.24 13.88
C ASP A 64 7.95 -9.70 13.87
N PRO A 65 9.05 -8.97 14.16
CA PRO A 65 9.04 -7.51 14.24
C PRO A 65 8.80 -6.81 12.89
N ARG A 66 8.82 -7.55 11.77
CA ARG A 66 8.54 -7.01 10.43
C ARG A 66 7.05 -6.89 10.12
N LEU A 67 6.19 -7.36 11.03
CA LEU A 67 4.74 -7.35 10.89
C LEU A 67 4.11 -6.67 12.13
N PRO A 68 3.00 -5.94 11.97
CA PRO A 68 2.19 -5.44 13.08
C PRO A 68 1.77 -6.58 14.03
N ALA A 69 1.95 -6.40 15.34
CA ALA A 69 1.71 -7.48 16.31
C ALA A 69 0.23 -7.88 16.32
N PHE A 70 -0.69 -6.92 16.29
CA PHE A 70 -2.13 -7.19 16.30
C PHE A 70 -2.62 -7.98 15.09
N GLN A 71 -2.01 -7.80 13.91
CA GLN A 71 -2.37 -8.56 12.70
C GLN A 71 -1.90 -10.01 12.79
N GLN A 72 -0.71 -10.22 13.36
CA GLN A 72 -0.20 -11.57 13.64
C GLN A 72 -1.11 -12.29 14.63
N ALA A 73 -1.52 -11.61 15.70
CA ALA A 73 -2.50 -12.12 16.66
C ALA A 73 -3.84 -12.44 15.99
N ALA A 74 -4.36 -11.53 15.15
CA ALA A 74 -5.60 -11.69 14.42
C ALA A 74 -5.60 -12.96 13.54
N LEU A 75 -4.50 -13.24 12.84
CA LEU A 75 -4.37 -14.47 12.05
C LEU A 75 -4.25 -15.73 12.92
N ALA A 76 -3.51 -15.65 14.02
CA ALA A 76 -3.24 -16.78 14.90
C ALA A 76 -4.47 -17.24 15.68
N CYS A 77 -5.26 -16.31 16.23
CA CYS A 77 -6.38 -16.64 17.11
C CYS A 77 -7.76 -16.29 16.55
N GLY A 78 -7.84 -15.53 15.44
CA GLY A 78 -9.11 -15.06 14.86
C GLY A 78 -9.79 -13.95 15.66
N ALA A 79 -9.00 -13.17 16.41
CA ALA A 79 -9.47 -12.02 17.18
C ALA A 79 -8.41 -10.92 17.24
N VAL A 80 -8.83 -9.66 17.34
CA VAL A 80 -7.93 -8.56 17.75
C VAL A 80 -8.04 -8.37 19.25
N SER A 81 -6.92 -8.15 19.95
CA SER A 81 -6.94 -7.77 21.35
C SER A 81 -6.86 -6.25 21.53
N ALA A 82 -7.50 -5.74 22.58
CA ALA A 82 -7.44 -4.34 22.99
C ALA A 82 -7.63 -4.22 24.51
N VAL A 83 -7.41 -3.02 25.03
CA VAL A 83 -7.70 -2.68 26.43
C VAL A 83 -9.08 -2.02 26.51
N CYS A 84 -9.87 -2.34 27.53
CA CYS A 84 -11.13 -1.63 27.76
C CYS A 84 -10.85 -0.18 28.18
N PRO A 85 -11.33 0.85 27.45
CA PRO A 85 -10.97 2.24 27.75
C PRO A 85 -11.53 2.75 29.08
N TRP A 86 -12.53 2.05 29.64
CA TRP A 86 -13.10 2.33 30.96
C TRP A 86 -12.31 1.62 32.09
N CYS A 87 -12.18 0.29 32.04
CA CYS A 87 -11.68 -0.49 33.19
C CYS A 87 -10.25 -1.02 33.05
N GLY A 88 -9.60 -0.86 31.89
CA GLY A 88 -8.22 -1.32 31.69
C GLY A 88 -8.05 -2.82 31.50
N ARG A 89 -9.12 -3.62 31.62
CA ARG A 89 -9.06 -5.06 31.38
C ARG A 89 -8.81 -5.36 29.90
N PRO A 90 -7.95 -6.34 29.55
CA PRO A 90 -7.87 -6.86 28.21
C PRO A 90 -9.21 -7.42 27.73
N THR A 91 -9.47 -7.27 26.43
CA THR A 91 -10.65 -7.81 25.76
C THR A 91 -10.30 -8.22 24.34
N ALA A 92 -11.05 -9.17 23.79
CA ALA A 92 -10.93 -9.61 22.41
C ALA A 92 -12.13 -9.17 21.58
N GLY A 93 -11.87 -8.73 20.35
CA GLY A 93 -12.86 -8.44 19.33
C GLY A 93 -12.77 -9.50 18.24
N THR A 94 -13.82 -10.30 18.10
CA THR A 94 -13.96 -11.30 17.01
C THR A 94 -14.82 -10.79 15.86
N GLU A 95 -15.39 -9.60 15.99
CA GLU A 95 -16.21 -8.97 14.96
C GLU A 95 -15.39 -7.91 14.21
N SER A 96 -15.43 -7.95 12.88
CA SER A 96 -14.70 -7.04 12.00
C SER A 96 -15.61 -6.55 10.88
N TYR A 97 -15.56 -5.26 10.58
CA TYR A 97 -16.34 -4.65 9.51
C TYR A 97 -15.41 -3.89 8.55
N PRO A 98 -15.04 -4.48 7.40
CA PRO A 98 -14.25 -3.79 6.39
C PRO A 98 -15.14 -2.78 5.64
N ALA A 99 -14.91 -1.48 5.85
CA ALA A 99 -15.73 -0.41 5.28
C ALA A 99 -14.89 0.43 4.31
N PHE A 100 -14.49 -0.18 3.20
CA PHE A 100 -13.54 0.45 2.27
C PHE A 100 -14.24 1.53 1.45
N ILE A 101 -13.69 2.75 1.50
CA ILE A 101 -14.32 3.95 0.92
C ILE A 101 -13.83 4.14 -0.50
N ASN A 102 -12.54 3.97 -0.67
CA ASN A 102 -11.87 4.10 -1.94
C ASN A 102 -10.63 3.22 -1.95
N ALA A 103 -9.89 3.33 -3.04
CA ALA A 103 -8.75 2.52 -3.36
C ALA A 103 -7.54 2.73 -2.41
N PHE A 104 -7.58 3.77 -1.57
CA PHE A 104 -6.57 4.16 -0.59
C PHE A 104 -7.08 4.05 0.86
N ASP A 105 -8.36 4.33 1.10
CA ASP A 105 -8.99 4.34 2.42
C ASP A 105 -9.74 3.05 2.71
N GLN A 106 -9.08 2.16 3.44
CA GLN A 106 -9.56 0.80 3.71
C GLN A 106 -9.67 0.51 5.21
N PRO A 107 -10.54 1.23 5.95
CA PRO A 107 -10.69 0.99 7.37
C PRO A 107 -11.37 -0.36 7.63
N VAL A 108 -10.85 -1.09 8.60
CA VAL A 108 -11.50 -2.24 9.22
C VAL A 108 -11.86 -1.85 10.65
N PHE A 109 -13.15 -1.90 10.96
CA PHE A 109 -13.67 -1.62 12.29
C PHE A 109 -13.75 -2.92 13.08
N HIS A 110 -12.88 -3.08 14.08
CA HIS A 110 -12.91 -4.21 15.01
C HIS A 110 -13.75 -3.84 16.22
N ARG A 111 -14.80 -4.60 16.50
CA ARG A 111 -15.75 -4.28 17.56
C ARG A 111 -15.44 -5.02 18.85
N PHE A 112 -15.59 -4.32 19.98
CA PHE A 112 -15.36 -4.82 21.32
C PHE A 112 -16.56 -4.54 22.22
N ARG A 113 -16.79 -5.43 23.19
CA ARG A 113 -17.77 -5.25 24.25
C ARG A 113 -17.11 -5.61 25.59
N CYS A 114 -17.04 -4.64 26.50
CA CYS A 114 -16.57 -4.85 27.86
C CYS A 114 -17.45 -4.06 28.84
N CYS A 115 -16.98 -2.94 29.38
CA CYS A 115 -17.79 -2.00 30.17
C CYS A 115 -18.73 -1.16 29.28
N GLY A 116 -18.36 -1.01 28.01
CA GLY A 116 -19.14 -0.37 26.96
C GLY A 116 -18.76 -0.97 25.61
N GLU A 117 -19.42 -0.49 24.55
CA GLU A 117 -19.05 -0.83 23.18
C GLU A 117 -18.01 0.15 22.67
N PHE A 118 -17.02 -0.35 21.95
CA PHE A 118 -16.03 0.48 21.28
C PHE A 118 -15.49 -0.22 20.04
N PHE A 119 -14.90 0.57 19.15
CA PHE A 119 -14.32 0.09 17.91
C PHE A 119 -12.86 0.51 17.82
N LEU A 120 -11.99 -0.47 17.58
CA LEU A 120 -10.63 -0.20 17.13
C LEU A 120 -10.64 -0.13 15.61
N VAL A 121 -10.17 0.98 15.06
CA VAL A 121 -10.12 1.21 13.61
C VAL A 121 -8.71 0.94 13.11
N ALA A 122 -8.57 -0.02 12.20
CA ALA A 122 -7.31 -0.32 11.52
C ALA A 122 -7.37 0.15 10.06
N ALA A 123 -6.46 1.00 9.63
CA ALA A 123 -6.39 1.55 8.27
C ALA A 123 -4.93 1.84 7.89
N LYS A 124 -4.67 2.61 6.82
CA LYS A 124 -3.34 2.96 6.28
C LYS A 124 -2.65 1.80 5.52
N SER A 125 -1.56 2.13 4.82
CA SER A 125 -0.63 1.22 4.15
C SER A 125 0.82 1.58 4.56
N PRO A 126 1.54 0.70 5.28
CA PRO A 126 1.07 -0.56 5.85
C PRO A 126 -0.06 -0.34 6.87
N GLN A 127 -0.96 -1.32 7.03
CA GLN A 127 -2.11 -1.17 7.91
C GLN A 127 -1.68 -1.15 9.38
N ALA A 128 -2.21 -0.18 10.13
CA ALA A 128 -1.94 0.05 11.54
C ALA A 128 -3.25 0.38 12.29
N LYS A 129 -3.22 0.33 13.61
CA LYS A 129 -4.27 0.88 14.47
C LYS A 129 -4.23 2.40 14.34
N VAL A 130 -5.29 3.02 13.82
CA VAL A 130 -5.31 4.47 13.54
C VAL A 130 -6.26 5.25 14.44
N ALA A 131 -7.28 4.61 15.01
CA ALA A 131 -8.18 5.27 15.96
C ALA A 131 -8.93 4.30 16.87
N LEU A 132 -9.47 4.85 17.95
CA LEU A 132 -10.49 4.26 18.81
C LEU A 132 -11.77 5.09 18.71
N TRP A 133 -12.86 4.48 18.25
CA TRP A 133 -14.18 5.11 18.21
C TRP A 133 -15.06 4.61 19.36
N LEU A 134 -15.69 5.54 20.06
CA LEU A 134 -16.52 5.34 21.25
C LEU A 134 -17.95 5.83 20.95
N PRO A 135 -18.83 4.96 20.41
CA PRO A 135 -20.15 5.38 19.93
C PRO A 135 -21.00 6.06 21.00
N GLN A 136 -21.06 5.54 22.24
CA GLN A 136 -21.88 6.15 23.29
C GLN A 136 -21.38 7.53 23.74
N ALA A 137 -20.09 7.81 23.59
CA ALA A 137 -19.48 9.08 23.98
C ALA A 137 -19.44 10.11 22.83
N HIS A 138 -19.86 9.71 21.63
CA HIS A 138 -19.71 10.49 20.40
C HIS A 138 -18.24 10.96 20.22
N ALA A 139 -17.30 10.11 20.64
CA ALA A 139 -15.89 10.45 20.75
C ALA A 139 -15.02 9.56 19.87
N LEU A 140 -13.96 10.14 19.32
CA LEU A 140 -12.93 9.43 18.57
C LEU A 140 -11.54 9.87 19.03
N ALA A 141 -10.69 8.91 19.38
CA ALA A 141 -9.28 9.15 19.67
C ALA A 141 -8.43 8.67 18.49
N SER A 142 -7.75 9.57 17.80
CA SER A 142 -6.79 9.26 16.74
C SER A 142 -5.43 8.87 17.33
N PHE A 143 -4.83 7.83 16.79
CA PHE A 143 -3.46 7.40 17.09
C PHE A 143 -2.44 7.94 16.08
N ILE A 144 -2.86 8.81 15.15
CA ILE A 144 -2.00 9.37 14.12
C ILE A 144 -1.51 10.76 14.52
N GLU A 145 -0.19 10.91 14.60
CA GLU A 145 0.47 12.21 14.75
C GLU A 145 0.43 13.00 13.43
N TYR A 146 -0.39 14.05 13.39
CA TYR A 146 -0.46 14.95 12.23
C TYR A 146 0.31 16.26 12.42
N ARG A 147 0.76 16.62 13.63
CA ARG A 147 1.59 17.83 13.83
C ARG A 147 2.95 17.72 13.13
N ARG A 148 3.56 16.55 13.21
CA ARG A 148 4.85 16.26 12.54
C ARG A 148 4.68 16.08 11.03
N TYR A 149 3.49 15.68 10.60
CA TYR A 149 3.19 15.36 9.20
C TYR A 149 1.83 15.97 8.83
N PRO A 150 1.76 17.28 8.54
CA PRO A 150 0.49 17.98 8.34
C PRO A 150 -0.41 17.35 7.27
N HIS A 151 0.16 16.75 6.23
CA HIS A 151 -0.60 16.02 5.21
C HIS A 151 -1.40 14.83 5.78
N ASN A 152 -0.96 14.21 6.88
CA ASN A 152 -1.74 13.16 7.54
C ASN A 152 -3.07 13.69 8.10
N HIS A 153 -3.22 14.99 8.32
CA HIS A 153 -4.49 15.57 8.73
C HIS A 153 -5.56 15.41 7.64
N ASP A 154 -5.19 15.51 6.37
CA ASP A 154 -6.14 15.37 5.26
C ASP A 154 -6.57 13.91 5.07
N TYR A 155 -5.68 12.95 5.36
CA TYR A 155 -5.94 11.52 5.24
C TYR A 155 -6.48 10.85 6.51
N TYR A 156 -6.22 11.42 7.69
CA TYR A 156 -6.50 10.80 8.99
C TYR A 156 -6.98 11.81 10.05
N GLY A 157 -7.50 12.96 9.62
CA GLY A 157 -8.12 13.96 10.48
C GLY A 157 -9.60 13.69 10.76
N ALA A 158 -10.21 14.55 11.58
CA ALA A 158 -11.59 14.41 12.02
C ALA A 158 -12.61 14.32 10.86
N ALA A 159 -12.41 15.12 9.81
CA ALA A 159 -13.29 15.13 8.64
C ALA A 159 -13.28 13.78 7.91
N GLN A 160 -12.08 13.22 7.69
CA GLN A 160 -11.93 11.94 7.00
C GLN A 160 -12.51 10.80 7.84
N PHE A 161 -12.25 10.76 9.15
CA PHE A 161 -12.91 9.79 10.04
C PHE A 161 -14.44 9.93 10.06
N ALA A 162 -14.98 11.14 9.97
CA ALA A 162 -16.42 11.35 9.87
C ALA A 162 -16.99 10.71 8.59
N GLU A 163 -16.30 10.81 7.45
CA GLU A 163 -16.69 10.12 6.21
C GLU A 163 -16.63 8.60 6.37
N TRP A 164 -15.63 8.08 7.09
CA TRP A 164 -15.51 6.65 7.36
C TRP A 164 -16.68 6.12 8.19
N LEU A 165 -17.06 6.86 9.23
CA LEU A 165 -18.19 6.50 10.09
C LEU A 165 -19.53 6.62 9.35
N LYS A 166 -19.72 7.66 8.50
CA LYS A 166 -20.92 7.78 7.66
C LYS A 166 -21.06 6.59 6.72
N LEU A 167 -19.98 6.18 6.05
CA LEU A 167 -20.00 4.99 5.20
C LEU A 167 -20.31 3.74 6.03
N PHE A 168 -19.60 3.54 7.15
CA PHE A 168 -19.80 2.36 7.99
C PHE A 168 -21.25 2.24 8.48
N ALA A 169 -21.84 3.35 8.93
CA ALA A 169 -23.24 3.43 9.33
C ALA A 169 -24.20 3.11 8.19
N ARG A 170 -23.96 3.68 7.01
CA ARG A 170 -24.74 3.39 5.81
C ARG A 170 -24.70 1.89 5.49
N LEU A 171 -23.51 1.29 5.47
CA LEU A 171 -23.33 -0.15 5.19
C LEU A 171 -24.04 -1.02 6.24
N LEU A 172 -23.97 -0.67 7.52
CA LEU A 172 -24.71 -1.36 8.58
C LEU A 172 -26.23 -1.25 8.41
N ALA A 173 -26.74 -0.08 8.02
CA ALA A 173 -28.16 0.15 7.82
C ALA A 173 -28.70 -0.59 6.59
N GLU A 174 -27.98 -0.52 5.47
CA GLU A 174 -28.32 -1.23 4.22
C GLU A 174 -28.30 -2.75 4.41
N ASN A 175 -27.46 -3.27 5.32
CA ASN A 175 -27.30 -4.68 5.60
C ASN A 175 -27.81 -5.07 7.01
N ALA A 176 -28.79 -4.36 7.57
CA ALA A 176 -29.17 -4.49 8.98
C ALA A 176 -29.53 -5.94 9.40
N GLY A 177 -30.21 -6.69 8.54
CA GLY A 177 -30.54 -8.10 8.78
C GLY A 177 -29.31 -9.00 8.85
N LEU A 178 -28.40 -8.88 7.87
CA LEU A 178 -27.12 -9.60 7.85
C LEU A 178 -26.24 -9.19 9.03
N ALA A 179 -26.17 -7.90 9.35
CA ALA A 179 -25.40 -7.39 10.48
C ALA A 179 -25.95 -7.91 11.81
N ALA A 180 -27.26 -8.01 11.97
CA ALA A 180 -27.88 -8.62 13.14
C ALA A 180 -27.55 -10.12 13.25
N ALA A 181 -27.64 -10.86 12.15
CA ALA A 181 -27.26 -12.27 12.10
C ALA A 181 -25.78 -12.47 12.45
N TYR A 182 -24.90 -11.68 11.84
CA TYR A 182 -23.45 -11.69 12.09
C TYR A 182 -23.10 -11.44 13.57
N ARG A 183 -23.79 -10.49 14.22
CA ARG A 183 -23.62 -10.22 15.66
C ARG A 183 -24.10 -11.37 16.56
N ASN A 184 -25.09 -12.12 16.09
CA ASN A 184 -25.73 -13.20 16.86
C ASN A 184 -25.14 -14.58 16.56
N ALA A 185 -24.26 -14.71 15.55
CA ALA A 185 -23.67 -15.97 15.11
C ALA A 185 -22.69 -16.62 16.13
N GLY A 186 -22.46 -16.00 17.29
CA GLY A 186 -21.56 -16.51 18.33
C GLY A 186 -20.08 -16.21 18.08
N ALA A 187 -19.19 -16.92 18.79
CA ALA A 187 -17.74 -16.65 18.80
C ALA A 187 -16.95 -17.38 17.70
N THR A 188 -17.54 -18.37 17.03
CA THR A 188 -16.86 -19.15 15.97
C THR A 188 -16.99 -18.45 14.63
N ARG A 189 -16.04 -17.58 14.31
CA ARG A 189 -15.91 -16.95 12.98
C ARG A 189 -14.72 -17.52 12.23
N ARG A 190 -14.88 -17.66 10.91
CA ARG A 190 -13.76 -18.04 10.05
C ARG A 190 -12.88 -16.82 9.83
N THR A 191 -11.59 -16.94 10.14
CA THR A 191 -10.61 -15.89 9.83
C THR A 191 -10.49 -15.77 8.32
N ALA A 192 -10.55 -14.55 7.79
CA ALA A 192 -10.31 -14.24 6.39
C ALA A 192 -9.14 -13.27 6.26
N LEU A 193 -8.19 -13.60 5.38
CA LEU A 193 -7.07 -12.73 5.02
C LEU A 193 -7.44 -11.98 3.74
N ALA A 194 -7.65 -10.66 3.85
CA ALA A 194 -7.93 -9.80 2.72
C ALA A 194 -6.64 -9.19 2.15
N LEU A 195 -6.48 -9.26 0.83
CA LEU A 195 -5.39 -8.66 0.05
C LEU A 195 -5.89 -8.20 -1.32
N GLY A 196 -5.13 -7.38 -2.04
CA GLY A 196 -5.50 -6.88 -3.37
C GLY A 196 -6.59 -5.82 -3.33
N PHE A 197 -6.77 -5.12 -2.20
CA PHE A 197 -7.73 -4.02 -2.09
C PHE A 197 -7.08 -2.65 -2.19
N VAL A 198 -5.75 -2.57 -2.07
CA VAL A 198 -4.95 -1.35 -2.28
C VAL A 198 -4.66 -1.14 -3.76
N PHE A 199 -5.18 -0.06 -4.33
CA PHE A 199 -4.90 0.33 -5.72
C PHE A 199 -3.50 0.87 -5.93
N ASN A 200 -2.83 1.29 -4.87
CA ASN A 200 -1.42 1.63 -4.99
C ASN A 200 -0.60 0.34 -5.16
N PHE A 201 -0.15 0.10 -6.38
CA PHE A 201 0.74 -0.99 -6.77
C PHE A 201 1.95 -1.16 -5.83
N GLY A 202 2.61 -0.05 -5.46
CA GLY A 202 3.77 -0.08 -4.57
C GLY A 202 3.40 -0.70 -3.22
N HIS A 203 2.32 -0.23 -2.60
CA HIS A 203 1.81 -0.77 -1.33
C HIS A 203 1.32 -2.21 -1.44
N HIS A 204 0.69 -2.60 -2.56
CA HIS A 204 0.33 -4.01 -2.78
C HIS A 204 1.57 -4.91 -2.71
N VAL A 205 2.68 -4.51 -3.34
CA VAL A 205 3.91 -5.30 -3.35
C VAL A 205 4.66 -5.22 -2.02
N SER A 206 4.94 -4.01 -1.53
CA SER A 206 5.77 -3.79 -0.35
C SER A 206 5.08 -4.21 0.94
N ASP A 207 3.76 -4.05 1.02
CA ASP A 207 3.02 -4.24 2.26
C ASP A 207 2.32 -5.60 2.23
N GLU A 208 1.53 -5.91 1.20
CA GLU A 208 0.68 -7.11 1.20
C GLU A 208 1.44 -8.36 0.73
N LEU A 209 1.99 -8.36 -0.49
CA LEU A 209 2.67 -9.54 -1.04
C LEU A 209 3.93 -9.90 -0.23
N SER A 210 4.63 -8.90 0.30
CA SER A 210 5.80 -9.12 1.16
C SER A 210 5.44 -9.75 2.51
N ALA A 211 4.18 -9.71 2.93
CA ALA A 211 3.73 -10.33 4.18
C ALA A 211 3.30 -11.80 4.00
N LEU A 212 2.98 -12.24 2.78
CA LEU A 212 2.48 -13.59 2.52
C LEU A 212 3.41 -14.72 3.00
N PRO A 213 4.75 -14.65 2.86
CA PRO A 213 5.65 -15.71 3.33
C PRO A 213 5.54 -16.03 4.83
N PHE A 214 4.95 -15.15 5.63
CA PHE A 214 4.77 -15.33 7.07
C PHE A 214 3.48 -16.06 7.42
N VAL A 215 2.48 -16.08 6.52
CA VAL A 215 1.15 -16.63 6.79
C VAL A 215 1.22 -18.08 7.31
N PRO A 216 1.97 -19.02 6.70
CA PRO A 216 1.99 -20.41 7.17
C PRO A 216 2.48 -20.58 8.63
N ALA A 217 3.38 -19.71 9.09
CA ALA A 217 3.89 -19.76 10.46
C ALA A 217 2.94 -19.11 11.47
N LEU A 218 2.11 -18.16 11.03
CA LEU A 218 1.21 -17.38 11.90
C LEU A 218 -0.10 -18.09 12.19
N THR A 219 -0.61 -18.88 11.26
CA THR A 219 -1.98 -19.42 11.38
C THR A 219 -2.07 -20.58 12.38
N ALA A 220 -0.95 -21.12 12.86
CA ALA A 220 -0.90 -22.19 13.88
C ALA A 220 -1.81 -23.40 13.54
N GLY A 221 -1.86 -23.79 12.26
CA GLY A 221 -2.70 -24.88 11.76
C GLY A 221 -4.14 -24.47 11.41
N ARG A 222 -4.50 -23.19 11.56
CA ARG A 222 -5.72 -22.63 10.98
C ARG A 222 -5.53 -22.41 9.47
N GLU A 223 -6.60 -22.58 8.73
CA GLU A 223 -6.64 -22.26 7.29
C GLU A 223 -7.50 -21.01 7.09
N PRO A 224 -6.92 -19.80 7.14
CA PRO A 224 -7.67 -18.59 6.87
C PRO A 224 -8.22 -18.64 5.45
N LEU A 225 -9.42 -18.10 5.27
CA LEU A 225 -10.00 -17.90 3.95
C LEU A 225 -9.28 -16.72 3.28
N SER A 226 -8.61 -16.96 2.17
CA SER A 226 -8.02 -15.87 1.37
C SER A 226 -9.12 -15.16 0.58
N VAL A 227 -9.14 -13.82 0.65
CA VAL A 227 -10.06 -12.97 -0.10
C VAL A 227 -9.24 -11.97 -0.92
N LEU A 228 -9.29 -12.10 -2.24
CA LEU A 228 -8.58 -11.26 -3.20
C LEU A 228 -9.50 -10.14 -3.69
N GLY A 229 -9.06 -8.90 -3.53
CA GLY A 229 -9.72 -7.72 -4.04
C GLY A 229 -9.42 -7.46 -5.52
N PRO A 230 -9.98 -6.37 -6.06
CA PRO A 230 -9.90 -6.04 -7.48
C PRO A 230 -8.55 -5.49 -7.95
N PHE A 231 -7.65 -5.15 -7.02
CA PHE A 231 -6.33 -4.61 -7.28
C PHE A 231 -5.23 -5.64 -6.99
N ASP A 232 -5.52 -6.91 -7.23
CA ASP A 232 -4.55 -8.01 -7.22
C ASP A 232 -3.66 -7.95 -8.48
N PHE A 233 -2.66 -7.07 -8.44
CA PHE A 233 -1.78 -6.76 -9.57
C PHE A 233 -0.96 -7.94 -10.10
N PHE A 234 -0.73 -8.96 -9.26
CA PHE A 234 0.14 -10.09 -9.56
C PHE A 234 -0.55 -11.43 -9.34
N ASP A 235 -1.88 -11.48 -9.43
CA ASP A 235 -2.62 -12.73 -9.31
C ASP A 235 -2.11 -13.60 -8.14
N ALA A 236 -2.14 -13.01 -6.95
CA ALA A 236 -1.48 -13.55 -5.77
C ALA A 236 -1.93 -14.99 -5.48
N GLY A 237 -3.18 -15.34 -5.82
CA GLY A 237 -3.72 -16.69 -5.72
C GLY A 237 -2.92 -17.74 -6.50
N GLN A 238 -2.31 -17.38 -7.63
CA GLN A 238 -1.42 -18.28 -8.39
C GLN A 238 0.02 -18.18 -7.89
N VAL A 239 0.56 -16.97 -7.72
CA VAL A 239 2.00 -16.76 -7.39
C VAL A 239 2.34 -17.21 -5.95
N PHE A 240 1.37 -17.12 -5.04
CA PHE A 240 1.48 -17.45 -3.62
C PHE A 240 0.46 -18.51 -3.20
N ALA A 241 0.19 -19.47 -4.09
CA ALA A 241 -0.80 -20.53 -3.84
C ALA A 241 -0.51 -21.35 -2.57
N ALA A 242 0.77 -21.51 -2.21
CA ALA A 242 1.17 -22.21 -1.00
C ALA A 242 0.80 -21.45 0.29
N GLU A 243 0.86 -20.12 0.25
CA GLU A 243 0.52 -19.25 1.39
C GLU A 243 -0.98 -18.95 1.48
N LEU A 244 -1.68 -18.91 0.33
CA LEU A 244 -3.10 -18.52 0.25
C LEU A 244 -4.09 -19.69 0.17
N GLY A 245 -3.60 -20.90 -0.14
CA GLY A 245 -4.43 -22.08 -0.36
C GLY A 245 -5.10 -22.12 -1.75
N PRO A 246 -5.75 -23.24 -2.11
CA PRO A 246 -6.10 -23.56 -3.49
C PRO A 246 -7.34 -22.82 -4.07
N ALA A 247 -8.05 -22.00 -3.29
CA ALA A 247 -9.29 -21.37 -3.75
C ALA A 247 -9.60 -20.05 -3.02
N PRO A 248 -8.86 -18.97 -3.29
CA PRO A 248 -9.22 -17.65 -2.77
C PRO A 248 -10.57 -17.20 -3.32
N LEU A 249 -11.39 -16.57 -2.47
CA LEU A 249 -12.58 -15.84 -2.94
C LEU A 249 -12.14 -14.55 -3.62
N ARG A 250 -12.73 -14.22 -4.76
CA ARG A 250 -12.45 -12.98 -5.48
C ARG A 250 -13.60 -12.00 -5.32
N VAL A 251 -13.27 -10.76 -4.97
CA VAL A 251 -14.20 -9.64 -4.92
C VAL A 251 -13.91 -8.72 -6.10
N ALA A 252 -14.86 -8.63 -7.04
CA ALA A 252 -14.73 -7.78 -8.21
C ALA A 252 -14.98 -6.30 -7.86
N ALA A 253 -14.35 -5.39 -8.60
CA ALA A 253 -14.72 -3.98 -8.57
C ALA A 253 -15.99 -3.77 -9.41
N GLN A 254 -17.01 -3.16 -8.84
CA GLN A 254 -18.16 -2.66 -9.61
C GLN A 254 -17.96 -1.17 -9.90
N GLY A 255 -17.94 -0.79 -11.17
CA GLY A 255 -17.95 0.61 -11.59
C GLY A 255 -16.75 1.46 -11.12
N GLY A 256 -15.60 0.85 -10.82
CA GLY A 256 -14.41 1.55 -10.33
C GLY A 256 -14.49 2.03 -8.88
N GLN A 257 -15.56 1.70 -8.15
CA GLN A 257 -15.67 1.95 -6.72
C GLN A 257 -15.16 0.75 -5.92
N THR A 258 -14.66 1.01 -4.70
CA THR A 258 -14.18 -0.07 -3.84
C THR A 258 -15.37 -0.86 -3.30
N PRO A 259 -15.32 -2.20 -3.26
CA PRO A 259 -16.53 -3.00 -3.25
C PRO A 259 -17.19 -3.01 -1.85
N PRO A 260 -18.42 -2.49 -1.64
CA PRO A 260 -19.24 -2.83 -0.47
C PRO A 260 -19.45 -4.36 -0.35
N GLU A 261 -19.14 -5.10 -1.40
CA GLU A 261 -19.13 -6.55 -1.46
C GLU A 261 -18.22 -7.20 -0.41
N LEU A 262 -17.06 -6.63 -0.06
CA LEU A 262 -16.25 -7.23 1.02
C LEU A 262 -16.96 -7.12 2.37
N PHE A 263 -17.62 -5.99 2.64
CA PHE A 263 -18.44 -5.80 3.83
C PHE A 263 -19.57 -6.84 3.86
N ARG A 264 -20.32 -6.96 2.77
CA ARG A 264 -21.44 -7.90 2.67
C ARG A 264 -20.99 -9.35 2.77
N LEU A 265 -19.93 -9.72 2.06
CA LEU A 265 -19.32 -11.05 2.11
C LEU A 265 -18.91 -11.41 3.54
N ALA A 266 -18.31 -10.47 4.28
CA ALA A 266 -17.95 -10.69 5.68
C ALA A 266 -19.15 -11.01 6.56
N LEU A 267 -20.31 -10.37 6.31
CA LEU A 267 -21.54 -10.65 7.05
C LEU A 267 -22.21 -11.97 6.61
N GLU A 268 -22.32 -12.21 5.30
CA GLU A 268 -22.95 -13.40 4.71
C GLU A 268 -22.22 -14.68 5.12
N GLU A 269 -20.89 -14.68 5.05
CA GLU A 269 -20.04 -15.84 5.31
C GLU A 269 -19.51 -15.90 6.76
N ASN A 270 -20.00 -15.03 7.64
CA ASN A 270 -19.60 -14.93 9.04
C ASN A 270 -18.06 -14.86 9.24
N LEU A 271 -17.41 -13.98 8.48
CA LEU A 271 -15.95 -13.84 8.44
C LEU A 271 -15.45 -12.83 9.47
N PHE A 272 -14.33 -13.17 10.10
CA PHE A 272 -13.47 -12.20 10.76
C PHE A 272 -12.35 -11.81 9.78
N VAL A 273 -12.50 -10.65 9.16
CA VAL A 273 -11.59 -10.12 8.14
C VAL A 273 -10.44 -9.36 8.81
N THR A 274 -9.23 -9.75 8.45
CA THR A 274 -8.00 -9.04 8.79
C THR A 274 -7.16 -8.86 7.53
N ARG A 275 -6.28 -7.86 7.54
CA ARG A 275 -5.21 -7.71 6.55
C ARG A 275 -3.88 -8.00 7.24
N LEU A 276 -2.89 -8.39 6.45
CA LEU A 276 -1.52 -8.54 6.90
C LEU A 276 -0.65 -7.59 6.08
N SER A 277 0.13 -6.75 6.75
CA SER A 277 1.01 -5.79 6.10
C SER A 277 2.44 -5.95 6.61
N HIS A 278 3.40 -5.89 5.70
CA HIS A 278 4.82 -5.90 5.98
C HIS A 278 5.32 -4.47 6.17
N THR A 279 6.13 -4.24 7.20
CA THR A 279 6.67 -2.90 7.53
C THR A 279 8.17 -2.79 7.23
N ALA A 280 8.79 -3.90 6.85
CA ALA A 280 10.20 -3.99 6.50
C ALA A 280 10.42 -3.95 4.97
N PRO A 281 11.68 -3.85 4.51
CA PRO A 281 11.98 -3.81 3.09
C PRO A 281 11.41 -5.01 2.29
N LEU A 282 11.02 -4.78 1.03
CA LEU A 282 10.63 -5.84 0.08
C LEU A 282 11.69 -6.94 0.08
N GLN A 283 11.25 -8.17 0.37
CA GLN A 283 12.13 -9.32 0.49
C GLN A 283 12.63 -9.79 -0.88
N GLU A 284 13.90 -10.19 -0.95
CA GLU A 284 14.52 -10.67 -2.20
C GLU A 284 13.80 -11.90 -2.75
N ALA A 285 13.33 -12.80 -1.88
CA ALA A 285 12.59 -13.99 -2.29
C ALA A 285 11.24 -13.66 -2.94
N VAL A 286 10.53 -12.65 -2.42
CA VAL A 286 9.25 -12.18 -2.97
C VAL A 286 9.50 -11.53 -4.33
N ALA A 287 10.48 -10.64 -4.43
CA ALA A 287 10.83 -10.01 -5.70
C ALA A 287 11.21 -11.03 -6.79
N ARG A 288 11.99 -12.08 -6.45
CA ARG A 288 12.32 -13.16 -7.38
C ARG A 288 11.10 -13.92 -7.87
N ARG A 289 10.18 -14.30 -6.97
CA ARG A 289 8.94 -14.97 -7.37
C ARG A 289 8.13 -14.14 -8.37
N LEU A 290 8.04 -12.82 -8.17
CA LEU A 290 7.36 -11.93 -9.11
C LEU A 290 8.07 -11.87 -10.47
N LEU A 291 9.40 -11.82 -10.48
CA LEU A 291 10.20 -11.83 -11.72
C LEU A 291 10.12 -13.16 -12.47
N ASP A 292 10.00 -14.28 -11.76
CA ASP A 292 9.86 -15.60 -12.37
C ASP A 292 8.44 -15.79 -12.92
N ALA A 293 7.41 -15.39 -12.17
CA ALA A 293 6.03 -15.35 -12.65
C ALA A 293 5.86 -14.44 -13.89
N ALA A 294 6.61 -13.33 -13.95
CA ALA A 294 6.66 -12.48 -15.14
C ALA A 294 7.23 -13.20 -16.35
N ALA A 295 8.33 -13.93 -16.20
CA ALA A 295 8.96 -14.66 -17.30
C ALA A 295 8.04 -15.78 -17.83
N GLU A 296 7.30 -16.46 -16.95
CA GLU A 296 6.38 -17.55 -17.32
C GLU A 296 5.12 -17.10 -18.07
N ARG A 297 4.72 -15.83 -17.90
CA ARG A 297 3.48 -15.28 -18.46
C ARG A 297 3.67 -14.53 -19.79
N LEU A 298 4.90 -14.43 -20.29
CA LEU A 298 5.15 -13.76 -21.55
C LEU A 298 4.62 -14.57 -22.73
N THR A 299 4.01 -13.88 -23.68
CA THR A 299 3.79 -14.47 -25.01
C THR A 299 5.14 -14.72 -25.69
N PRO A 300 5.25 -15.75 -26.55
CA PRO A 300 6.52 -16.04 -27.25
C PRO A 300 7.06 -14.84 -28.04
N GLU A 301 6.18 -14.04 -28.64
CA GLU A 301 6.57 -12.86 -29.41
C GLU A 301 7.13 -11.75 -28.52
N LEU A 302 6.50 -11.49 -27.38
CA LEU A 302 7.03 -10.50 -26.44
C LEU A 302 8.34 -10.98 -25.82
N ALA A 303 8.45 -12.27 -25.47
CA ALA A 303 9.69 -12.84 -24.97
C ALA A 303 10.84 -12.62 -25.96
N ARG A 304 10.61 -12.83 -27.26
CA ARG A 304 11.58 -12.54 -28.32
C ARG A 304 11.99 -11.07 -28.33
N ARG A 305 11.04 -10.14 -28.29
CA ARG A 305 11.32 -8.69 -28.24
C ARG A 305 12.13 -8.29 -27.00
N VAL A 306 11.81 -8.85 -25.84
CA VAL A 306 12.53 -8.62 -24.58
C VAL A 306 13.97 -9.12 -24.72
N GLU A 307 14.21 -10.31 -25.27
CA GLU A 307 15.57 -10.81 -25.51
C GLU A 307 16.34 -10.00 -26.55
N GLU A 308 15.67 -9.53 -27.63
CA GLU A 308 16.28 -8.66 -28.64
C GLU A 308 16.77 -7.35 -28.04
N SER A 309 16.03 -6.77 -27.11
CA SER A 309 16.49 -5.55 -26.42
C SER A 309 17.71 -5.75 -25.55
N ALA A 310 17.91 -6.96 -25.03
CA ALA A 310 19.06 -7.28 -24.19
C ALA A 310 20.38 -7.24 -24.98
N LEU A 311 20.33 -7.23 -26.32
CA LEU A 311 21.46 -7.04 -27.22
C LEU A 311 22.02 -5.60 -27.16
N SER A 312 21.19 -4.63 -26.78
CA SER A 312 21.63 -3.24 -26.57
C SER A 312 22.48 -3.09 -25.29
N ARG A 313 23.51 -2.25 -25.38
CA ARG A 313 24.49 -1.99 -24.34
C ARG A 313 24.91 -0.51 -24.29
N PRO A 314 24.55 0.22 -23.22
CA PRO A 314 23.62 -0.17 -22.17
C PRO A 314 22.16 -0.22 -22.67
N LEU A 315 21.29 -0.96 -21.98
CA LEU A 315 19.84 -0.89 -22.13
C LEU A 315 19.26 -0.05 -20.99
N VAL A 316 18.63 1.08 -21.30
CA VAL A 316 18.00 1.96 -20.29
C VAL A 316 16.49 1.76 -20.26
N TRP A 317 15.94 1.63 -19.06
CA TRP A 317 14.51 1.74 -18.81
C TRP A 317 14.12 3.20 -18.63
N VAL A 318 13.14 3.70 -19.38
CA VAL A 318 12.70 5.10 -19.33
C VAL A 318 11.20 5.15 -19.06
N THR A 319 10.78 5.66 -17.90
CA THR A 319 9.36 5.84 -17.59
C THR A 319 8.91 7.24 -17.97
N LEU A 320 7.87 7.35 -18.80
CA LEU A 320 7.24 8.60 -19.21
C LEU A 320 6.05 8.97 -18.32
N ARG A 321 5.84 10.28 -18.11
CA ARG A 321 4.76 10.79 -17.26
C ARG A 321 4.37 12.24 -17.59
N GLY A 322 3.21 12.42 -18.20
CA GLY A 322 2.67 13.73 -18.59
C GLY A 322 1.53 14.29 -17.73
N HIS A 323 1.06 13.61 -16.68
CA HIS A 323 -0.18 14.00 -15.97
C HIS A 323 0.03 14.83 -14.69
N ASN A 324 0.87 14.35 -13.75
CA ASN A 324 1.22 15.07 -12.54
C ASN A 324 2.63 14.67 -12.10
N ARG A 325 3.29 15.51 -11.30
CA ARG A 325 4.71 15.30 -10.95
C ARG A 325 5.56 15.10 -12.20
N ALA A 326 5.22 15.86 -13.24
CA ALA A 326 5.81 15.73 -14.56
C ALA A 326 6.98 16.70 -14.72
N TRP A 327 8.04 16.25 -15.39
CA TRP A 327 9.07 17.14 -15.88
C TRP A 327 8.53 17.90 -17.10
N ARG A 328 8.41 19.22 -17.02
CA ARG A 328 8.04 20.04 -18.19
C ARG A 328 9.11 19.92 -19.28
N GLY A 329 8.71 19.48 -20.47
CA GLY A 329 9.64 19.19 -21.57
C GLY A 329 10.35 17.84 -21.43
N GLU A 330 9.76 16.87 -20.70
CA GLU A 330 10.30 15.52 -20.48
C GLU A 330 10.76 14.85 -21.79
N ALA A 331 9.94 14.88 -22.84
CA ALA A 331 10.26 14.24 -24.12
C ALA A 331 11.57 14.78 -24.74
N GLN A 332 11.71 16.11 -24.82
CA GLN A 332 12.92 16.75 -25.35
C GLN A 332 14.14 16.52 -24.45
N GLY A 333 13.95 16.64 -23.13
CA GLY A 333 15.01 16.45 -22.15
C GLY A 333 15.56 15.03 -22.19
N LEU A 334 14.68 14.02 -22.21
CA LEU A 334 15.07 12.62 -22.32
C LEU A 334 15.74 12.33 -23.67
N ALA A 335 15.23 12.86 -24.79
CA ALA A 335 15.89 12.71 -26.09
C ALA A 335 17.33 13.27 -26.06
N GLN A 336 17.55 14.43 -25.42
CA GLN A 336 18.89 15.02 -25.27
C GLN A 336 19.81 14.14 -24.40
N VAL A 337 19.31 13.58 -23.30
CA VAL A 337 20.06 12.64 -22.46
C VAL A 337 20.45 11.40 -23.26
N LEU A 338 19.50 10.75 -23.92
CA LEU A 338 19.72 9.50 -24.66
C LEU A 338 20.66 9.72 -25.84
N ASN A 339 20.50 10.81 -26.60
CA ASN A 339 21.39 11.15 -27.71
C ASN A 339 22.82 11.38 -27.23
N ALA A 340 23.01 12.07 -26.09
CA ALA A 340 24.34 12.26 -25.52
C ALA A 340 24.97 10.94 -25.09
N LEU A 341 24.22 10.07 -24.39
CA LEU A 341 24.69 8.75 -24.00
C LEU A 341 25.03 7.86 -25.21
N ALA A 342 24.29 7.95 -26.31
CA ALA A 342 24.55 7.17 -27.52
C ALA A 342 25.88 7.53 -28.19
N THR A 343 26.35 8.78 -28.05
CA THR A 343 27.68 9.17 -28.54
C THR A 343 28.82 8.48 -27.78
N GLU A 344 28.59 8.15 -26.50
CA GLU A 344 29.54 7.43 -25.63
C GLU A 344 29.35 5.92 -25.72
N HIS A 345 28.14 5.47 -26.07
CA HIS A 345 27.74 4.07 -26.12
C HIS A 345 26.96 3.78 -27.42
N PRO A 346 27.65 3.47 -28.54
CA PRO A 346 27.01 3.26 -29.85
C PRO A 346 26.02 2.09 -29.93
N GLY A 347 25.93 1.24 -28.90
CA GLY A 347 24.95 0.16 -28.78
C GLY A 347 23.78 0.47 -27.85
N LEU A 348 23.59 1.73 -27.43
CA LEU A 348 22.54 2.15 -26.50
C LEU A 348 21.15 1.71 -27.02
N GLY A 349 20.35 1.16 -26.12
CA GLY A 349 18.93 0.93 -26.34
C GLY A 349 18.10 1.50 -25.21
N ALA A 350 16.85 1.86 -25.50
CA ALA A 350 15.90 2.40 -24.53
C ALA A 350 14.56 1.66 -24.61
N VAL A 351 14.06 1.19 -23.46
CA VAL A 351 12.69 0.70 -23.30
C VAL A 351 11.85 1.82 -22.70
N PHE A 352 10.78 2.20 -23.39
CA PHE A 352 9.88 3.26 -22.95
C PHE A 352 8.66 2.68 -22.24
N ASP A 353 8.53 2.98 -20.96
CA ASP A 353 7.46 2.56 -20.05
C ASP A 353 6.51 3.74 -19.75
N GLY A 354 5.27 3.40 -19.41
CA GLY A 354 4.26 4.38 -19.05
C GLY A 354 2.86 3.93 -19.46
N TRP A 355 1.90 4.81 -19.24
CA TRP A 355 0.51 4.58 -19.64
C TRP A 355 0.33 4.85 -21.13
N GLU A 356 -0.68 4.25 -21.76
CA GLU A 356 -0.96 4.49 -23.19
C GLU A 356 -1.24 5.97 -23.50
N ARG A 357 -1.80 6.71 -22.53
CA ARG A 357 -1.99 8.17 -22.67
C ARG A 357 -0.70 8.97 -22.85
N GLU A 358 0.46 8.39 -22.53
CA GLU A 358 1.77 9.02 -22.69
C GLU A 358 2.31 8.84 -24.13
N ARG A 359 1.54 8.20 -25.04
CA ARG A 359 1.86 8.05 -26.47
C ARG A 359 2.36 9.33 -27.13
N PRO A 360 1.70 10.50 -26.98
CA PRO A 360 2.15 11.72 -27.65
C PRO A 360 3.56 12.14 -27.22
N ALA A 361 3.89 11.97 -25.93
CA ALA A 361 5.23 12.26 -25.42
C ALA A 361 6.28 11.28 -25.97
N LEU A 362 5.92 10.00 -26.14
CA LEU A 362 6.82 9.03 -26.78
C LEU A 362 7.06 9.38 -28.25
N GLU A 363 6.02 9.73 -29.01
CA GLU A 363 6.15 10.11 -30.41
C GLU A 363 7.04 11.34 -30.59
N GLU A 364 6.86 12.34 -29.73
CA GLU A 364 7.72 13.54 -29.68
C GLU A 364 9.18 13.19 -29.35
N LEU A 365 9.41 12.32 -28.37
CA LEU A 365 10.73 11.84 -27.99
C LEU A 365 11.39 11.10 -29.15
N LEU A 366 10.69 10.14 -29.78
CA LEU A 366 11.20 9.34 -30.89
C LEU A 366 11.55 10.20 -32.11
N ALA A 367 10.77 11.25 -32.38
CA ALA A 367 11.07 12.21 -33.46
C ALA A 367 12.37 12.99 -33.23
N ALA A 368 12.75 13.21 -31.96
CA ALA A 368 13.99 13.88 -31.58
C ALA A 368 15.16 12.91 -31.31
N LEU A 369 14.90 11.60 -31.31
CA LEU A 369 15.88 10.58 -30.96
C LEU A 369 16.79 10.25 -32.15
N SER A 370 18.09 10.09 -31.88
CA SER A 370 19.07 9.67 -32.87
C SER A 370 18.73 8.26 -33.37
N PRO A 371 18.78 8.00 -34.69
CA PRO A 371 18.56 6.66 -35.26
C PRO A 371 19.53 5.58 -34.76
N SER A 372 20.63 5.98 -34.11
CA SER A 372 21.58 5.05 -33.47
C SER A 372 21.09 4.45 -32.16
N VAL A 373 20.05 5.03 -31.53
CA VAL A 373 19.46 4.49 -30.30
C VAL A 373 18.39 3.47 -30.67
N ALA A 374 18.56 2.22 -30.22
CA ALA A 374 17.50 1.23 -30.37
C ALA A 374 16.32 1.60 -29.45
N ALA A 375 15.11 1.71 -30.00
CA ALA A 375 13.92 2.09 -29.27
C ALA A 375 12.94 0.92 -29.16
N PHE A 376 12.51 0.61 -27.94
CA PHE A 376 11.54 -0.44 -27.65
C PHE A 376 10.31 0.17 -26.97
N ASP A 377 9.15 0.02 -27.60
CA ASP A 377 7.88 0.49 -27.06
C ASP A 377 7.34 -0.50 -26.03
N GLY A 378 7.23 -0.03 -24.77
CA GLY A 378 6.64 -0.74 -23.64
C GLY A 378 5.46 0.02 -23.01
N LEU A 379 4.90 1.04 -23.66
CA LEU A 379 3.72 1.73 -23.12
C LEU A 379 2.52 0.80 -23.04
N GLY A 380 1.69 1.00 -22.01
CA GLY A 380 0.44 0.25 -21.83
C GLY A 380 0.62 -1.24 -21.57
N THR A 381 1.86 -1.71 -21.39
CA THR A 381 2.15 -3.10 -21.08
C THR A 381 1.63 -3.48 -19.70
N SER A 382 1.32 -4.77 -19.52
CA SER A 382 0.94 -5.27 -18.20
C SER A 382 2.13 -5.24 -17.24
N LEU A 383 1.88 -5.30 -15.93
CA LEU A 383 2.95 -5.29 -14.93
C LEU A 383 3.93 -6.48 -15.07
N TYR A 384 3.46 -7.62 -15.55
CA TYR A 384 4.32 -8.77 -15.84
C TYR A 384 5.28 -8.49 -17.00
N GLU A 385 4.76 -7.88 -18.05
CA GLU A 385 5.56 -7.49 -19.22
C GLU A 385 6.57 -6.40 -18.84
N ALA A 386 6.14 -5.40 -18.07
CA ALA A 386 7.00 -4.35 -17.52
C ALA A 386 8.15 -4.93 -16.67
N LEU A 387 7.87 -5.91 -15.80
CA LEU A 387 8.90 -6.60 -15.04
C LEU A 387 9.90 -7.36 -15.92
N ALA A 388 9.42 -8.02 -16.98
CA ALA A 388 10.30 -8.74 -17.90
C ALA A 388 11.27 -7.81 -18.64
N TRP A 389 10.77 -6.68 -19.11
CA TRP A 389 11.59 -5.61 -19.68
C TRP A 389 12.59 -5.04 -18.67
N ALA A 390 12.11 -4.64 -17.48
CA ALA A 390 12.96 -4.06 -16.45
C ALA A 390 14.07 -5.01 -15.97
N ARG A 391 13.82 -6.33 -15.94
CA ARG A 391 14.83 -7.37 -15.62
C ARG A 391 16.00 -7.38 -16.60
N LYS A 392 15.83 -6.91 -17.85
CA LYS A 392 16.90 -6.87 -18.87
C LYS A 392 17.64 -5.54 -18.91
N ALA A 393 17.06 -4.48 -18.37
CA ALA A 393 17.67 -3.15 -18.34
C ALA A 393 18.92 -3.13 -17.44
N ASP A 394 19.90 -2.31 -17.83
CA ASP A 394 21.12 -2.07 -17.06
C ASP A 394 20.91 -1.02 -15.97
N PHE A 395 20.11 0.01 -16.29
CA PHE A 395 19.72 1.07 -15.36
C PHE A 395 18.41 1.71 -15.81
N PHE A 396 17.84 2.59 -14.97
CA PHE A 396 16.62 3.32 -15.30
C PHE A 396 16.76 4.83 -15.22
N ILE A 397 15.85 5.56 -15.89
CA ILE A 397 15.56 6.98 -15.70
C ILE A 397 14.04 7.09 -15.54
N ALA A 398 13.56 7.57 -14.40
CA ALA A 398 12.12 7.63 -14.13
C ALA A 398 11.73 8.80 -13.21
N PRO A 399 10.49 9.33 -13.34
CA PRO A 399 9.95 10.25 -12.37
C PRO A 399 9.71 9.53 -11.03
N TYR A 400 9.86 10.25 -9.92
CA TYR A 400 9.58 9.67 -8.61
C TYR A 400 8.07 9.39 -8.45
N GLY A 401 7.70 8.11 -8.31
CA GLY A 401 6.33 7.67 -8.08
C GLY A 401 6.17 6.16 -8.10
N ASN A 402 4.92 5.69 -8.13
CA ASN A 402 4.60 4.25 -8.02
C ASN A 402 5.23 3.38 -9.11
N GLY A 403 5.49 3.93 -10.31
CA GLY A 403 6.16 3.21 -11.39
C GLY A 403 7.57 2.70 -11.01
N THR A 404 8.23 3.37 -10.07
CA THR A 404 9.53 2.92 -9.52
C THR A 404 9.44 1.59 -8.77
N GLY A 405 8.24 1.09 -8.46
CA GLY A 405 8.06 -0.25 -7.91
C GLY A 405 8.55 -1.34 -8.87
N ILE A 406 8.39 -1.16 -10.18
CA ILE A 406 8.87 -2.09 -11.21
C ILE A 406 10.41 -2.16 -11.18
N THR A 407 11.08 -1.02 -11.22
CA THR A 407 12.55 -0.95 -11.16
C THR A 407 13.09 -1.44 -9.81
N SER A 408 12.32 -1.21 -8.74
CA SER A 408 12.62 -1.75 -7.42
C SER A 408 12.51 -3.27 -7.37
N ILE A 409 11.52 -3.90 -8.00
CA ILE A 409 11.40 -5.38 -8.11
C ILE A 409 12.45 -5.97 -9.07
N ALA A 410 12.89 -5.23 -10.08
CA ALA A 410 14.01 -5.66 -10.95
C ALA A 410 15.40 -5.47 -10.31
N ASN A 411 15.50 -4.68 -9.23
CA ASN A 411 16.75 -4.31 -8.54
C ASN A 411 17.78 -3.61 -9.44
N ILE A 412 17.33 -2.75 -10.35
CA ILE A 412 18.23 -2.02 -11.24
C ILE A 412 18.54 -0.64 -10.65
N PRO A 413 19.81 -0.16 -10.68
CA PRO A 413 20.14 1.20 -10.27
C PRO A 413 19.59 2.20 -11.30
N GLY A 414 19.56 3.48 -10.96
CA GLY A 414 19.08 4.44 -11.95
C GLY A 414 19.07 5.88 -11.48
N VAL A 415 18.41 6.70 -12.26
CA VAL A 415 18.17 8.11 -12.01
C VAL A 415 16.70 8.29 -11.70
N ILE A 416 16.42 8.97 -10.59
CA ILE A 416 15.07 9.44 -10.30
C ILE A 416 15.05 10.94 -10.47
N HIS A 417 14.08 11.45 -11.22
CA HIS A 417 13.80 12.87 -11.25
C HIS A 417 12.51 13.21 -10.52
N CYS A 418 12.52 14.32 -9.78
CA CYS A 418 11.36 14.85 -9.08
C CYS A 418 11.56 16.35 -8.84
N HIS A 419 10.63 17.00 -8.17
CA HIS A 419 10.86 18.34 -7.67
C HIS A 419 11.63 18.32 -6.33
N GLU A 420 12.25 19.44 -6.00
CA GLU A 420 13.19 19.59 -4.87
C GLU A 420 12.63 19.31 -3.47
N GLU A 421 11.31 19.28 -3.31
CA GLU A 421 10.67 18.99 -2.01
C GLU A 421 10.52 17.48 -1.74
N TRP A 422 10.77 16.62 -2.73
CA TRP A 422 10.38 15.19 -2.67
C TRP A 422 11.49 14.21 -2.32
N ALA A 423 12.71 14.49 -2.75
CA ALA A 423 13.82 13.58 -2.57
C ALA A 423 14.99 14.29 -1.89
N LYS A 424 15.73 13.52 -1.10
CA LYS A 424 17.03 13.96 -0.62
C LYS A 424 18.02 13.98 -1.80
N PRO A 425 19.08 14.80 -1.76
CA PRO A 425 20.06 14.86 -2.84
C PRO A 425 20.97 13.63 -2.91
N GLU A 426 21.07 12.82 -1.85
CA GLU A 426 21.92 11.63 -1.83
C GLU A 426 21.25 10.40 -2.46
N PRO A 427 22.01 9.48 -3.07
CA PRO A 427 21.47 8.22 -3.58
C PRO A 427 20.75 7.41 -2.51
N PHE A 428 19.58 6.86 -2.84
CA PHE A 428 18.74 6.14 -1.88
C PHE A 428 18.00 4.95 -2.51
N CYS A 429 17.46 4.09 -1.64
CA CYS A 429 16.59 3.00 -2.05
C CYS A 429 15.13 3.46 -2.12
N VAL A 430 14.56 3.43 -3.32
CA VAL A 430 13.28 4.08 -3.65
C VAL A 430 12.10 3.49 -2.90
N ASN A 431 11.95 2.16 -2.97
CA ASN A 431 10.83 1.43 -2.36
C ASN A 431 11.29 0.44 -1.28
N ARG A 432 12.36 0.78 -0.54
CA ARG A 432 12.97 -0.03 0.53
C ARG A 432 12.95 -1.53 0.20
N ARG A 433 14.00 -2.05 -0.45
CA ARG A 433 14.16 -3.47 -0.77
C ARG A 433 15.41 -4.04 -0.09
N GLU A 434 15.41 -5.33 0.22
CA GLU A 434 16.65 -6.06 0.51
C GLU A 434 17.65 -5.94 -0.66
N ARG A 435 18.92 -5.65 -0.35
CA ARG A 435 20.00 -5.54 -1.37
C ARG A 435 19.69 -4.54 -2.49
N CYS A 436 18.98 -3.48 -2.14
CA CYS A 436 18.52 -2.47 -3.07
C CYS A 436 19.65 -1.83 -3.87
N ALA A 437 19.49 -1.81 -5.19
CA ALA A 437 20.24 -0.90 -6.05
C ALA A 437 19.80 0.54 -5.79
N LEU A 438 20.76 1.46 -5.72
CA LEU A 438 20.49 2.85 -5.39
C LEU A 438 20.04 3.63 -6.61
N ALA A 439 19.07 4.51 -6.41
CA ALA A 439 18.70 5.54 -7.37
C ALA A 439 19.42 6.84 -7.03
N HIS A 440 19.89 7.54 -8.05
CA HIS A 440 20.49 8.86 -7.97
C HIS A 440 19.42 9.91 -8.24
N PRO A 441 19.02 10.70 -7.23
CA PRO A 441 18.01 11.74 -7.41
C PRO A 441 18.55 12.93 -8.20
N VAL A 442 17.69 13.51 -9.02
CA VAL A 442 17.88 14.81 -9.69
C VAL A 442 16.63 15.63 -9.43
N CYS A 443 16.81 16.73 -8.72
CA CYS A 443 15.71 17.53 -8.20
C CYS A 443 15.54 18.80 -9.03
N GLY A 444 14.38 18.94 -9.66
CA GLY A 444 13.99 20.11 -10.43
C GLY A 444 13.30 21.16 -9.59
N ARG A 445 13.22 22.36 -10.15
CA ARG A 445 12.49 23.49 -9.56
C ARG A 445 10.99 23.23 -9.62
N THR A 446 10.32 23.27 -8.48
CA THR A 446 8.86 23.11 -8.39
C THR A 446 8.13 24.21 -9.16
N ILE A 447 7.09 23.85 -9.92
CA ILE A 447 6.17 24.79 -10.56
C ILE A 447 4.92 24.89 -9.69
N HIS A 448 4.78 26.00 -8.96
CA HIS A 448 3.62 26.25 -8.12
C HIS A 448 2.46 26.81 -8.95
N GLU A 449 1.40 26.01 -9.10
CA GLU A 449 0.15 26.41 -9.73
C GLU A 449 -0.89 26.72 -8.65
N PRO A 450 -1.62 27.85 -8.72
CA PRO A 450 -2.67 28.17 -7.75
C PRO A 450 -3.71 27.04 -7.64
N GLY A 451 -3.95 26.56 -6.42
CA GLY A 451 -4.95 25.51 -6.14
C GLY A 451 -4.47 24.08 -6.39
N ARG A 452 -3.22 23.87 -6.80
CA ARG A 452 -2.60 22.54 -6.89
C ARG A 452 -1.77 22.27 -5.65
N ASP A 453 -1.91 21.07 -5.08
CA ASP A 453 -1.08 20.66 -3.95
C ASP A 453 0.40 20.54 -4.39
N SER A 454 1.35 20.86 -3.50
CA SER A 454 2.78 20.81 -3.85
C SER A 454 3.30 19.39 -4.09
N TYR A 455 2.66 18.37 -3.51
CA TYR A 455 2.94 16.95 -3.74
C TYR A 455 2.62 16.52 -5.17
N SER A 456 1.66 17.18 -5.83
CA SER A 456 1.27 16.89 -7.21
C SER A 456 1.91 17.83 -8.23
N ALA A 457 2.77 18.77 -7.81
CA ALA A 457 3.32 19.81 -8.65
C ALA A 457 4.25 19.27 -9.75
N ASP A 458 4.19 19.90 -10.92
CA ASP A 458 5.14 19.65 -12.00
C ASP A 458 6.43 20.43 -11.73
N TYR A 459 7.50 20.15 -12.49
CA TYR A 459 8.79 20.78 -12.28
C TYR A 459 9.58 20.99 -13.56
N GLU A 460 10.54 21.90 -13.50
CA GLU A 460 11.54 22.13 -14.53
C GLU A 460 12.88 21.55 -14.12
N LEU A 461 13.56 20.90 -15.05
CA LEU A 461 14.82 20.19 -14.82
C LEU A 461 15.78 20.47 -15.97
N ASP A 462 17.07 20.71 -15.68
CA ASP A 462 18.11 20.69 -16.72
C ASP A 462 18.48 19.23 -17.03
N TRP A 463 18.24 18.80 -18.27
CA TRP A 463 18.58 17.47 -18.75
C TRP A 463 20.07 17.12 -18.55
N ARG A 464 20.96 18.12 -18.48
CA ARG A 464 22.38 17.89 -18.21
C ARG A 464 22.63 17.30 -16.83
N GLU A 465 21.80 17.62 -15.84
CA GLU A 465 21.90 17.04 -14.51
C GLU A 465 21.46 15.58 -14.52
N VAL A 466 20.39 15.26 -15.26
CA VAL A 466 19.96 13.87 -15.52
C VAL A 466 21.05 13.08 -16.22
N LEU A 467 21.68 13.66 -17.25
CA LEU A 467 22.81 13.05 -17.96
C LEU A 467 24.00 12.81 -17.02
N ALA A 468 24.34 13.77 -16.16
CA ALA A 468 25.43 13.63 -15.21
C ALA A 468 25.18 12.48 -14.21
N ALA A 469 23.95 12.39 -13.69
CA ALA A 469 23.51 11.29 -12.83
C ALA A 469 23.52 9.94 -13.57
N ALA A 470 23.02 9.89 -14.80
CA ALA A 470 23.03 8.68 -15.63
C ALA A 470 24.46 8.17 -15.89
N ARG A 471 25.39 9.07 -16.24
CA ARG A 471 26.82 8.73 -16.38
C ARG A 471 27.42 8.22 -15.06
N ALA A 472 27.01 8.76 -13.92
CA ALA A 472 27.46 8.27 -12.61
C ALA A 472 26.99 6.84 -12.34
N VAL A 473 25.72 6.53 -12.64
CA VAL A 473 25.17 5.17 -12.55
C VAL A 473 25.92 4.22 -13.49
N LEU A 474 26.11 4.60 -14.75
CA LEU A 474 26.81 3.77 -15.76
C LEU A 474 28.23 3.41 -15.33
N ARG A 475 28.99 4.34 -14.75
CA ARG A 475 30.35 4.07 -14.22
C ARG A 475 30.35 3.05 -13.09
N GLY A 476 29.25 2.93 -12.35
CA GLY A 476 29.09 1.99 -11.24
C GLY A 476 28.57 0.61 -11.64
N LEU A 477 28.13 0.43 -12.90
CA LEU A 477 27.60 -0.84 -13.37
C LEU A 477 28.69 -1.90 -13.47
N LYS A 478 28.32 -3.11 -13.04
CA LYS A 478 29.11 -4.31 -13.36
C LYS A 478 28.71 -4.81 -14.74
N PRO A 479 29.64 -5.35 -15.55
CA PRO A 479 29.28 -6.03 -16.79
C PRO A 479 28.25 -7.12 -16.51
N ARG A 480 27.18 -7.22 -17.34
CA ARG A 480 26.29 -8.41 -17.25
C ARG A 480 27.14 -9.65 -17.61
N PRO A 481 26.98 -10.76 -16.87
CA PRO A 481 27.72 -12.00 -17.14
C PRO A 481 27.42 -12.58 -18.52
#